data_AF-A0A4S4LMS3-F1
#
_entry.id   AF-A0A4S4LMS3-F1
#
_cell.length_a   1.000
_cell.length_b   1.000
_cell.length_c   1.000
_cell.angle_alpha   90.00
_cell.angle_beta   90.00
_cell.angle_gamma   90.00
#
_symmetry.space_group_name_H-M   'P 1'
#
loop_
_entity.id
_entity.type
_entity.pdbx_description
1 polymer ?
#
loop_
_entity_poly.entity_id
_entity_poly.type
_entity_poly.pdbx_seq_one_letter_code
_entity_poly.pdbx_strand_id
1 'polypeptide(L)'
;MPITITSISARPNGSPILHTASGVAFSYDSSLFSFVKLTESWWAEGSDAWSGRQRNANSAPSSRQLLITSLENTISEHLSPPLHPAQRPDWWSTALTLGHLESKLHAAKLLDSGPEYKQVLLVYAKKIADEGFRAKAEELVKELFGPVYWRPGICKDDSWNPNLLGYSKRDLLKDVLAIFGMLSSKQNFDQAGHGLAGLAEKGVGVGLFVVLLLYNVL
;
A
#
# COMPACT_ATOMS: atom_id res chain seq x y z
N MET A 1 -25.43 -20.76 -5.78
CA MET A 1 -25.59 -20.75 -4.31
C MET A 1 -25.49 -19.30 -3.85
N PRO A 2 -26.39 -18.80 -2.99
CA PRO A 2 -26.27 -17.47 -2.43
C PRO A 2 -25.02 -17.36 -1.54
N ILE A 3 -24.33 -16.22 -1.59
CA ILE A 3 -23.20 -15.94 -0.70
C ILE A 3 -23.76 -15.52 0.65
N THR A 4 -23.37 -16.20 1.73
CA THR A 4 -23.79 -15.88 3.10
C THR A 4 -22.79 -14.97 3.80
N ILE A 5 -23.28 -14.17 4.74
CA ILE A 5 -22.45 -13.37 5.66
C ILE A 5 -22.08 -14.26 6.84
N THR A 6 -20.80 -14.40 7.12
CA THR A 6 -20.27 -15.23 8.22
C THR A 6 -20.08 -14.42 9.49
N SER A 7 -19.70 -13.14 9.39
CA SER A 7 -19.61 -12.24 10.53
C SER A 7 -19.88 -10.79 10.12
N ILE A 8 -20.35 -10.00 11.09
CA ILE A 8 -20.57 -8.56 10.96
C ILE A 8 -19.98 -7.86 12.19
N SER A 9 -19.29 -6.75 11.97
CA SER A 9 -18.83 -5.87 13.04
C SER A 9 -18.89 -4.41 12.61
N ALA A 10 -18.77 -3.49 13.55
CA ALA A 10 -18.77 -2.05 13.26
C ALA A 10 -17.53 -1.40 13.87
N ARG A 11 -16.98 -0.43 13.15
CA ARG A 11 -15.86 0.41 13.62
C ARG A 11 -16.38 1.60 14.44
N PRO A 12 -15.55 2.17 15.34
CA PRO A 12 -15.90 3.40 16.06
C PRO A 12 -16.22 4.58 15.14
N ASN A 13 -15.65 4.59 13.92
CA ASN A 13 -15.95 5.59 12.89
C ASN A 13 -17.30 5.35 12.17
N GLY A 14 -18.07 4.33 12.57
CA GLY A 14 -19.36 3.97 11.99
C GLY A 14 -19.29 3.03 10.78
N SER A 15 -18.10 2.68 10.29
CA SER A 15 -17.96 1.81 9.11
C SER A 15 -18.31 0.35 9.45
N PRO A 16 -19.28 -0.27 8.75
CA PRO A 16 -19.59 -1.68 8.95
C PRO A 16 -18.52 -2.55 8.27
N ILE A 17 -18.21 -3.70 8.85
CA ILE A 17 -17.34 -4.72 8.26
C ILE A 17 -18.17 -5.98 8.10
N LEU A 18 -18.34 -6.43 6.85
CA LEU A 18 -19.09 -7.61 6.48
C LEU A 18 -18.11 -8.67 5.98
N HIS A 19 -18.06 -9.83 6.64
CA HIS A 19 -17.27 -10.97 6.16
C HIS A 19 -18.20 -11.98 5.50
N THR A 20 -17.84 -12.45 4.31
CA THR A 20 -18.66 -13.40 3.55
C THR A 20 -18.03 -14.79 3.51
N ALA A 21 -18.86 -15.81 3.31
CA ALA A 21 -18.42 -17.19 3.12
C ALA A 21 -17.60 -17.39 1.83
N SER A 22 -17.62 -16.43 0.91
CA SER A 22 -16.80 -16.44 -0.31
C SER A 22 -15.35 -15.99 -0.08
N GLY A 23 -14.96 -15.68 1.16
CA GLY A 23 -13.63 -15.18 1.49
C GLY A 23 -13.40 -13.73 1.06
N VAL A 24 -14.45 -12.90 1.13
CA VAL A 24 -14.37 -11.46 0.82
C VAL A 24 -14.86 -10.68 2.04
N ALA A 25 -14.15 -9.60 2.36
CA ALA A 25 -14.58 -8.63 3.36
C ALA A 25 -15.04 -7.35 2.66
N PHE A 26 -16.20 -6.82 3.05
CA PHE A 26 -16.77 -5.58 2.53
C PHE A 26 -16.94 -4.54 3.63
N SER A 27 -16.94 -3.28 3.24
CA SER A 27 -17.35 -2.16 4.08
C SER A 27 -18.14 -1.14 3.25
N TYR A 28 -18.90 -0.29 3.93
CA TYR A 28 -19.64 0.78 3.27
C TYR A 28 -18.81 2.07 3.30
N ASP A 29 -18.53 2.62 2.11
CA ASP A 29 -17.89 3.92 1.96
C ASP A 29 -18.96 5.01 1.82
N SER A 30 -19.04 5.88 2.82
CA SER A 30 -20.01 6.98 2.87
C SER A 30 -19.74 8.08 1.85
N SER A 31 -18.50 8.22 1.38
CA SER A 31 -18.13 9.20 0.35
C SER A 31 -18.52 8.72 -1.05
N LEU A 32 -18.44 7.41 -1.29
CA LEU A 32 -18.78 6.78 -2.57
C LEU A 32 -20.22 6.24 -2.63
N PHE A 33 -20.95 6.32 -1.52
CA PHE A 33 -22.29 5.75 -1.35
C PHE A 33 -22.41 4.28 -1.79
N SER A 34 -21.35 3.49 -1.59
CA SER A 34 -21.28 2.12 -2.10
C SER A 34 -20.52 1.18 -1.17
N PHE A 35 -20.80 -0.13 -1.32
CA PHE A 35 -20.00 -1.16 -0.66
C PHE A 35 -18.71 -1.37 -1.45
N VAL A 36 -17.59 -1.28 -0.75
CA VAL A 36 -16.25 -1.54 -1.29
C VAL A 36 -15.66 -2.78 -0.65
N LYS A 37 -14.79 -3.47 -1.40
CA LYS A 37 -14.03 -4.61 -0.88
C LYS A 37 -12.87 -4.10 -0.03
N LEU A 38 -12.74 -4.63 1.18
CA LEU A 38 -11.60 -4.38 2.06
C LEU A 38 -10.44 -5.33 1.74
N THR A 39 -10.75 -6.62 1.57
CA THR A 39 -9.80 -7.67 1.20
C THR A 39 -10.56 -8.88 0.64
N GLU A 40 -9.88 -9.73 -0.11
CA GLU A 40 -10.42 -10.95 -0.69
C GLU A 40 -9.38 -12.07 -0.76
N SER A 41 -9.86 -13.31 -0.78
CA SER A 41 -9.07 -14.53 -0.84
C SER A 41 -8.14 -14.61 -2.06
N TRP A 42 -8.50 -13.96 -3.17
CA TRP A 42 -7.69 -13.91 -4.39
C TRP A 42 -6.28 -13.35 -4.16
N TRP A 43 -6.10 -12.40 -3.22
CA TRP A 43 -4.77 -11.87 -2.90
C TRP A 43 -3.81 -12.95 -2.39
N ALA A 44 -4.32 -13.99 -1.73
CA ALA A 44 -3.54 -15.10 -1.18
C ALA A 44 -2.89 -15.99 -2.26
N GLU A 45 -3.28 -15.82 -3.53
CA GLU A 45 -2.75 -16.59 -4.65
C GLU A 45 -1.28 -16.31 -4.97
N GLY A 46 -0.78 -15.13 -4.58
CA GLY A 46 0.63 -14.79 -4.78
C GLY A 46 1.03 -13.36 -4.49
N SER A 47 0.22 -12.58 -3.77
CA SER A 47 0.67 -11.30 -3.25
C SER A 47 1.70 -11.52 -2.15
N ASP A 48 2.87 -10.90 -2.26
CA ASP A 48 3.90 -10.92 -1.21
C ASP A 48 3.42 -10.20 0.08
N ALA A 49 2.45 -9.29 -0.05
CA ALA A 49 1.85 -8.56 1.06
C ALA A 49 0.74 -9.33 1.82
N TRP A 50 0.45 -10.58 1.44
CA TRP A 50 -0.57 -11.40 2.11
C TRP A 50 -0.09 -11.89 3.47
N SER A 51 -0.78 -11.45 4.54
CA SER A 51 -0.32 -11.69 5.91
C SER A 51 -0.58 -13.11 6.40
N GLY A 52 -1.59 -13.80 5.84
CA GLY A 52 -1.99 -15.14 6.27
C GLY A 52 -0.95 -16.24 6.07
N ARG A 53 0.12 -15.96 5.32
CA ARG A 53 1.28 -16.87 5.15
C ARG A 53 2.43 -16.58 6.11
N GLN A 54 2.50 -15.38 6.70
CA GLN A 54 3.63 -14.92 7.53
C GLN A 54 3.34 -15.15 9.02
N ARG A 55 3.63 -16.35 9.52
CA ARG A 55 3.82 -16.61 10.96
C ARG A 55 5.22 -16.15 11.42
N ASN A 56 5.54 -14.86 11.31
CA ASN A 56 6.72 -14.32 11.99
C ASN A 56 6.31 -13.83 13.39
N ALA A 57 6.50 -14.71 14.38
CA ALA A 57 6.10 -14.54 15.78
C ALA A 57 6.93 -13.50 16.58
N ASN A 58 7.86 -12.77 15.95
CA ASN A 58 8.83 -11.92 16.67
C ASN A 58 8.72 -10.42 16.40
N SER A 59 7.70 -9.96 15.68
CA SER A 59 7.42 -8.53 15.51
C SER A 59 5.94 -8.27 15.69
N ALA A 60 5.47 -8.29 16.94
CA ALA A 60 4.12 -7.89 17.27
C ALA A 60 4.12 -6.43 17.76
N PRO A 61 3.90 -5.42 16.90
CA PRO A 61 2.98 -4.39 17.32
C PRO A 61 1.61 -5.08 17.45
N SER A 62 0.94 -4.87 18.57
CA SER A 62 -0.33 -5.50 18.96
C SER A 62 -1.21 -5.83 17.74
N SER A 63 -1.32 -7.11 17.38
CA SER A 63 -2.14 -7.61 16.25
C SER A 63 -3.60 -7.16 16.33
N ARG A 64 -4.04 -6.66 17.49
CA ARG A 64 -5.34 -6.02 17.71
C ARG A 64 -5.52 -4.67 17.00
N GLN A 65 -4.46 -4.09 16.42
CA GLN A 65 -4.51 -2.79 15.73
C GLN A 65 -4.43 -2.88 14.21
N LEU A 66 -4.19 -4.06 13.63
CA LEU A 66 -4.14 -4.28 12.17
C LEU A 66 -5.40 -5.03 11.74
N LEU A 67 -6.42 -4.29 11.32
CA LEU A 67 -7.77 -4.77 11.03
C LEU A 67 -7.80 -5.60 9.76
N ILE A 68 -7.18 -5.13 8.68
CA ILE A 68 -7.16 -5.83 7.40
C ILE A 68 -6.32 -7.10 7.53
N THR A 69 -5.17 -7.02 8.20
CA THR A 69 -4.37 -8.21 8.52
C THR A 69 -5.17 -9.25 9.30
N SER A 70 -6.00 -8.81 10.26
CA SER A 70 -6.90 -9.72 10.98
C SER A 70 -7.95 -10.36 10.07
N LEU A 71 -8.53 -9.59 9.13
CA LEU A 71 -9.46 -10.12 8.13
C LEU A 71 -8.79 -11.12 7.19
N GLU A 72 -7.57 -10.83 6.72
CA GLU A 72 -6.78 -11.75 5.89
C GLU A 72 -6.50 -13.07 6.62
N ASN A 73 -6.24 -13.02 7.92
CA ASN A 73 -6.05 -14.21 8.74
C ASN A 73 -7.34 -15.04 8.83
N THR A 74 -8.48 -14.41 9.10
CA THR A 74 -9.79 -15.10 9.10
C THR A 74 -10.11 -15.71 7.74
N ILE A 75 -9.84 -15.00 6.63
CA ILE A 75 -10.01 -15.55 5.29
C ILE A 75 -9.07 -16.74 5.07
N SER A 76 -7.82 -16.65 5.55
CA SER A 76 -6.81 -17.71 5.43
C SER A 76 -7.19 -18.99 6.14
N GLU A 77 -7.88 -18.92 7.27
CA GLU A 77 -8.41 -20.10 7.98
C GLU A 77 -9.43 -20.88 7.13
N HIS A 78 -10.14 -20.20 6.23
CA HIS A 78 -11.14 -20.80 5.35
C HIS A 78 -10.63 -21.09 3.93
N LEU A 79 -9.39 -20.71 3.61
CA LEU A 79 -8.80 -20.94 2.30
C LEU A 79 -8.35 -22.40 2.15
N SER A 80 -8.85 -23.06 1.10
CA SER A 80 -8.30 -24.35 0.68
C SER A 80 -6.99 -24.13 -0.08
N PRO A 81 -5.96 -24.97 0.12
CA PRO A 81 -4.71 -24.86 -0.62
C PRO A 81 -4.96 -25.01 -2.13
N PRO A 82 -4.25 -24.24 -2.97
CA PRO A 82 -4.40 -24.35 -4.41
C PRO A 82 -3.97 -25.75 -4.87
N LEU A 83 -4.85 -26.41 -5.64
CA LEU A 83 -4.64 -27.79 -6.12
C LEU A 83 -3.44 -27.91 -7.06
N HIS A 84 -3.14 -26.85 -7.83
CA HIS A 84 -2.01 -26.81 -8.75
C HIS A 84 -1.37 -25.42 -8.77
N PRO A 85 -0.02 -25.32 -8.81
CA PRO A 85 0.63 -24.05 -9.10
C PRO A 85 0.34 -23.66 -10.55
N ALA A 86 -0.47 -22.63 -10.75
CA ALA A 86 -0.66 -22.04 -12.06
C ALA A 86 0.69 -21.47 -12.55
N GLN A 87 1.07 -21.74 -13.79
CA GLN A 87 2.18 -21.01 -14.42
C GLN A 87 1.75 -19.56 -14.58
N ARG A 88 2.46 -18.64 -13.91
CA ARG A 88 2.16 -17.21 -13.95
C ARG A 88 3.38 -16.46 -14.49
N PRO A 89 3.19 -15.42 -15.31
CA PRO A 89 4.30 -14.58 -15.76
C PRO A 89 5.02 -13.90 -14.61
N ASP A 90 6.29 -13.55 -14.79
CA ASP A 90 7.12 -12.93 -13.75
C ASP A 90 6.55 -11.60 -13.22
N TRP A 91 5.91 -10.81 -14.10
CA TRP A 91 5.28 -9.53 -13.72
C TRP A 91 4.02 -9.68 -12.87
N TRP A 92 3.40 -10.87 -12.88
CA TRP A 92 2.09 -11.09 -12.27
C TRP A 92 2.12 -10.89 -10.75
N SER A 93 3.13 -11.45 -10.07
CA SER A 93 3.25 -11.34 -8.61
C SER A 93 3.46 -9.90 -8.17
N THR A 94 4.26 -9.13 -8.92
CA THR A 94 4.47 -7.70 -8.68
C THR A 94 3.19 -6.90 -8.87
N ALA A 95 2.47 -7.11 -9.97
CA ALA A 95 1.20 -6.44 -10.23
C ALA A 95 0.15 -6.77 -9.17
N LEU A 96 0.03 -8.06 -8.80
CA LEU A 96 -0.88 -8.52 -7.76
C LEU A 96 -0.54 -7.90 -6.40
N THR A 97 0.74 -7.87 -6.03
CA THR A 97 1.21 -7.30 -4.76
C THR A 97 0.93 -5.80 -4.68
N LEU A 98 1.18 -5.05 -5.75
CA LEU A 98 0.89 -3.61 -5.78
C LEU A 98 -0.61 -3.34 -5.68
N GLY A 99 -1.43 -4.05 -6.44
CA GLY A 99 -2.90 -3.93 -6.34
C GLY A 99 -3.42 -4.29 -4.95
N HIS A 100 -2.83 -5.29 -4.31
CA HIS A 100 -3.16 -5.65 -2.94
C HIS A 100 -2.80 -4.53 -1.96
N LEU A 101 -1.58 -3.98 -2.04
CA LEU A 101 -1.14 -2.89 -1.17
C LEU A 101 -1.99 -1.62 -1.34
N GLU A 102 -2.37 -1.28 -2.57
CA GLU A 102 -3.29 -0.16 -2.87
C GLU A 102 -4.67 -0.40 -2.24
N SER A 103 -5.19 -1.62 -2.37
CA SER A 103 -6.44 -2.02 -1.72
C SER A 103 -6.35 -1.92 -0.19
N LYS A 104 -5.23 -2.34 0.40
CA LYS A 104 -4.99 -2.23 1.85
C LYS A 104 -4.90 -0.77 2.31
N LEU A 105 -4.26 0.12 1.53
CA LEU A 105 -4.22 1.55 1.85
C LEU A 105 -5.62 2.17 1.86
N HIS A 106 -6.43 1.86 0.84
CA HIS A 106 -7.81 2.33 0.76
C HIS A 106 -8.65 1.81 1.93
N ALA A 107 -8.60 0.50 2.20
CA ALA A 107 -9.30 -0.13 3.30
C ALA A 107 -8.88 0.44 4.67
N ALA A 108 -7.59 0.69 4.89
CA ALA A 108 -7.09 1.19 6.17
C ALA A 108 -7.55 2.64 6.40
N LYS A 109 -7.61 3.43 5.33
CA LYS A 109 -8.18 4.78 5.36
C LYS A 109 -9.69 4.77 5.66
N LEU A 110 -10.43 3.86 5.03
CA LEU A 110 -11.87 3.71 5.24
C LEU A 110 -12.21 3.28 6.68
N LEU A 111 -11.45 2.34 7.25
CA LEU A 111 -11.67 1.81 8.60
C LEU A 111 -11.08 2.67 9.73
N ASP A 112 -10.53 3.84 9.37
CA ASP A 112 -9.82 4.76 10.25
C ASP A 112 -8.71 4.05 11.06
N SER A 113 -7.89 3.27 10.35
CA SER A 113 -6.79 2.47 10.90
C SER A 113 -5.45 3.12 10.60
N GLY A 114 -5.10 4.16 11.35
CA GLY A 114 -3.86 4.92 11.16
C GLY A 114 -2.57 4.07 11.19
N PRO A 115 -2.32 3.25 12.22
CA PRO A 115 -1.11 2.44 12.30
C PRO A 115 -0.95 1.47 11.12
N GLU A 116 -2.05 0.84 10.70
CA GLU A 116 -2.06 -0.07 9.56
C GLU A 116 -1.83 0.67 8.25
N TYR A 117 -2.46 1.83 8.06
CA TYR A 117 -2.22 2.67 6.90
C TYR A 117 -0.74 3.05 6.78
N LYS A 118 -0.12 3.52 7.87
CA LYS A 118 1.31 3.86 7.89
C LYS A 118 2.18 2.64 7.53
N GLN A 119 1.90 1.47 8.11
CA GLN A 119 2.67 0.27 7.82
C GLN A 119 2.57 -0.14 6.34
N VAL A 120 1.35 -0.18 5.79
CA VAL A 120 1.11 -0.54 4.39
C VAL A 120 1.74 0.47 3.45
N LEU A 121 1.69 1.77 3.78
CA LEU A 121 2.30 2.84 2.99
C LEU A 121 3.81 2.66 2.84
N LEU A 122 4.51 2.30 3.92
CA LEU A 122 5.96 2.08 3.87
C LEU A 122 6.31 0.82 3.06
N VAL A 123 5.51 -0.24 3.15
CA VAL A 123 5.70 -1.45 2.33
C VAL A 123 5.42 -1.15 0.85
N TYR A 124 4.40 -0.36 0.55
CA TYR A 124 4.07 0.11 -0.80
C TYR A 124 5.19 0.95 -1.40
N ALA A 125 5.70 1.94 -0.66
CA ALA A 125 6.84 2.75 -1.09
C ALA A 125 8.07 1.87 -1.37
N LYS A 126 8.38 0.92 -0.47
CA LYS A 126 9.47 -0.02 -0.70
C LYS A 126 9.27 -0.83 -1.98
N LYS A 127 8.08 -1.40 -2.20
CA LYS A 127 7.79 -2.20 -3.41
C LYS A 127 7.87 -1.37 -4.68
N ILE A 128 7.36 -0.13 -4.70
CA ILE A 128 7.52 0.78 -5.83
C ILE A 128 8.98 1.02 -6.17
N ALA A 129 9.81 1.24 -5.15
CA ALA A 129 11.22 1.57 -5.34
C ALA A 129 12.06 0.35 -5.75
N ASP A 130 11.77 -0.83 -5.19
CA ASP A 130 12.40 -2.09 -5.59
C ASP A 130 12.11 -2.42 -7.07
N GLU A 131 10.89 -2.16 -7.54
CA GLU A 131 10.47 -2.41 -8.94
C GLU A 131 10.80 -1.25 -9.90
N GLY A 132 11.18 -0.08 -9.37
CA GLY A 132 11.56 1.07 -10.19
C GLY A 132 10.39 1.90 -10.76
N PHE A 133 9.18 1.82 -10.21
CA PHE A 133 7.99 2.50 -10.74
C PHE A 133 7.97 4.01 -10.45
N ARG A 134 8.70 4.79 -11.26
CA ARG A 134 8.85 6.25 -11.07
C ARG A 134 7.54 7.03 -11.08
N ALA A 135 6.60 6.71 -11.98
CA ALA A 135 5.33 7.41 -12.07
C ALA A 135 4.51 7.30 -10.78
N LYS A 136 4.44 6.09 -10.19
CA LYS A 136 3.77 5.85 -8.91
C LYS A 136 4.51 6.53 -7.75
N ALA A 137 5.84 6.55 -7.76
CA ALA A 137 6.63 7.26 -6.76
C ALA A 137 6.38 8.77 -6.79
N GLU A 138 6.31 9.36 -7.99
CA GLU A 138 6.01 10.78 -8.18
C GLU A 138 4.61 11.14 -7.70
N GLU A 139 3.60 10.35 -8.07
CA GLU A 139 2.22 10.54 -7.62
C GLU A 139 2.13 10.48 -6.09
N LEU A 140 2.76 9.49 -5.47
CA LEU A 140 2.80 9.33 -4.02
C LEU A 140 3.46 10.53 -3.31
N VAL A 141 4.58 11.01 -3.85
CA VAL A 141 5.27 12.19 -3.29
C VAL A 141 4.41 13.44 -3.43
N LYS A 142 3.77 13.66 -4.58
CA LYS A 142 2.87 14.80 -4.79
C LYS A 142 1.67 14.77 -3.83
N GLU A 143 1.07 13.60 -3.62
CA GLU A 143 -0.04 13.43 -2.67
C GLU A 143 0.37 13.77 -1.23
N LEU A 144 1.57 13.38 -0.80
CA LEU A 144 2.05 13.58 0.57
C LEU A 144 2.69 14.96 0.82
N PHE A 145 3.30 15.58 -0.20
CA PHE A 145 3.95 16.89 -0.08
C PHE A 145 2.92 18.02 -0.03
N GLY A 146 1.86 17.90 -0.85
CA GLY A 146 0.83 18.92 -1.01
C GLY A 146 1.28 20.12 -1.84
N PRO A 147 0.45 21.17 -1.94
CA PRO A 147 0.80 22.39 -2.65
C PRO A 147 1.99 23.10 -1.98
N VAL A 148 2.94 23.58 -2.79
CA VAL A 148 4.19 24.21 -2.34
C VAL A 148 3.95 25.53 -1.61
N TYR A 149 2.92 26.28 -2.00
CA TYR A 149 2.61 27.60 -1.44
C TYR A 149 1.17 27.67 -0.91
N TRP A 150 1.02 28.24 0.28
CA TRP A 150 -0.27 28.66 0.81
C TRP A 150 -0.67 29.97 0.11
N ARG A 151 -1.78 29.99 -0.66
CA ARG A 151 -2.36 31.23 -1.20
C ARG A 151 -3.52 31.70 -0.33
N PRO A 152 -3.38 32.80 0.43
CA PRO A 152 -4.51 33.41 1.11
C PRO A 152 -5.55 33.87 0.06
N GLY A 153 -6.78 33.36 0.12
CA GLY A 153 -7.90 33.88 -0.68
C GLY A 153 -8.32 33.09 -1.93
N ILE A 154 -7.70 31.95 -2.25
CA ILE A 154 -8.20 31.03 -3.30
C ILE A 154 -8.60 29.73 -2.62
N CYS A 155 -9.83 29.69 -2.11
CA CYS A 155 -10.50 28.45 -1.72
C CYS A 155 -11.37 28.03 -2.91
N LYS A 156 -10.80 27.31 -3.88
CA LYS A 156 -11.59 26.61 -4.90
C LYS A 156 -11.28 25.11 -4.80
N ASP A 157 -12.19 24.40 -4.13
CA ASP A 157 -12.49 22.97 -4.24
C ASP A 157 -11.33 22.03 -4.61
N ASP A 158 -10.28 21.96 -3.78
CA ASP A 158 -9.46 20.74 -3.61
C ASP A 158 -8.46 20.94 -2.45
N SER A 159 -8.99 21.17 -1.24
CA SER A 159 -8.15 21.48 -0.09
C SER A 159 -7.34 20.24 0.32
N TRP A 160 -6.10 20.15 -0.15
CA TRP A 160 -5.14 19.17 0.33
C TRP A 160 -5.09 19.23 1.87
N ASN A 161 -5.48 18.13 2.52
CA ASN A 161 -5.44 18.05 3.98
C ASN A 161 -4.02 17.64 4.43
N PRO A 162 -3.34 18.45 5.27
CA PRO A 162 -2.00 18.12 5.79
C PRO A 162 -1.99 16.92 6.73
N ASN A 163 -3.13 16.55 7.29
CA ASN A 163 -3.27 15.46 8.24
C ASN A 163 -4.04 14.29 7.64
N LEU A 164 -3.63 13.08 7.97
CA LEU A 164 -4.27 11.84 7.54
C LEU A 164 -4.20 10.81 8.67
N LEU A 165 -5.37 10.38 9.19
CA LEU A 165 -5.48 9.36 10.23
C LEU A 165 -4.61 9.64 11.48
N GLY A 166 -4.51 10.92 11.87
CA GLY A 166 -3.70 11.37 13.00
C GLY A 166 -2.20 11.55 12.70
N TYR A 167 -1.75 11.33 11.46
CA TYR A 167 -0.38 11.58 11.03
C TYR A 167 -0.28 12.86 10.18
N SER A 168 0.82 13.58 10.32
CA SER A 168 1.25 14.60 9.37
C SER A 168 1.70 13.92 8.08
N LYS A 169 1.07 14.26 6.94
CA LYS A 169 1.47 13.73 5.62
C LYS A 169 2.93 14.01 5.29
N ARG A 170 3.45 15.14 5.76
CA ARG A 170 4.86 15.52 5.56
C ARG A 170 5.81 14.66 6.40
N ASP A 171 5.38 14.16 7.55
CA ASP A 171 6.18 13.20 8.32
C ASP A 171 6.14 11.81 7.70
N LEU A 172 4.98 11.38 7.18
CA LEU A 172 4.89 10.18 6.34
C LEU A 172 5.78 10.28 5.10
N LEU A 173 5.83 11.46 4.48
CA LEU A 173 6.70 11.70 3.33
C LEU A 173 8.19 11.54 3.68
N LYS A 174 8.65 12.03 4.84
CA LYS A 174 10.04 11.83 5.27
C LYS A 174 10.39 10.34 5.35
N ASP A 175 9.49 9.53 5.92
CA ASP A 175 9.67 8.09 6.00
C ASP A 175 9.71 7.44 4.60
N VAL A 176 8.84 7.86 3.68
CA VAL A 176 8.80 7.39 2.27
C VAL A 176 10.07 7.79 1.51
N LEU A 177 10.51 9.05 1.64
CA LEU A 177 11.72 9.55 0.99
C LEU A 177 12.98 8.85 1.51
N ALA A 178 13.03 8.51 2.79
CA ALA A 178 14.13 7.72 3.35
C ALA A 178 14.24 6.35 2.63
N ILE A 179 13.12 5.70 2.35
CA ILE A 179 13.08 4.43 1.60
C ILE A 179 13.60 4.63 0.16
N PHE A 180 13.11 5.66 -0.55
CA PHE A 180 13.55 5.96 -1.92
C PHE A 180 15.05 6.32 -2.00
N GLY A 181 15.55 7.08 -1.02
CA GLY A 181 16.95 7.47 -0.93
C GLY A 181 17.89 6.30 -0.64
N MET A 182 17.52 5.43 0.31
CA MET A 182 18.31 4.23 0.64
C MET A 182 18.48 3.29 -0.56
N LEU A 183 17.44 3.11 -1.37
CA LEU A 183 17.50 2.21 -2.53
C LEU A 183 18.32 2.78 -3.69
N SER A 184 18.41 4.10 -3.80
CA SER A 184 19.30 4.75 -4.78
C SER A 184 20.77 4.50 -4.48
N SER A 185 21.15 4.46 -3.19
CA SER A 185 22.52 4.10 -2.80
C SER A 185 22.85 2.64 -3.11
N LYS A 186 21.88 1.72 -2.97
CA LYS A 186 22.09 0.29 -3.27
C LYS A 186 22.26 0.05 -4.77
N GLN A 187 21.43 0.67 -5.61
CA GLN A 187 21.54 0.57 -7.07
C GLN A 187 22.89 1.07 -7.60
N ASN A 188 23.44 2.14 -7.01
CA ASN A 188 24.77 2.65 -7.37
C ASN A 188 25.90 1.69 -6.96
N PHE A 189 25.74 0.96 -5.84
CA PHE A 189 26.74 -0.02 -5.38
C PHE A 189 26.74 -1.28 -6.27
N ASP A 190 25.57 -1.78 -6.64
CA ASP A 190 25.44 -2.95 -7.53
C ASP A 190 25.96 -2.66 -8.94
N GLN A 191 25.77 -1.43 -9.45
CA GLN A 191 26.36 -0.98 -10.73
C GLN A 191 27.89 -0.83 -10.68
N ALA A 192 28.48 -0.50 -9.52
CA ALA A 192 29.93 -0.39 -9.38
C ALA A 192 30.64 -1.77 -9.35
N GLY A 193 29.92 -2.84 -8.97
CA GLY A 193 30.44 -4.22 -8.97
C GLY A 193 30.36 -4.94 -10.32
N HIS A 194 29.43 -4.56 -11.20
CA HIS A 194 29.22 -5.17 -12.51
C HIS A 194 29.51 -4.17 -13.64
N GLY A 195 30.78 -4.12 -14.07
CA GLY A 195 31.23 -3.25 -15.16
C GLY A 195 30.49 -3.46 -16.50
N LEU A 196 30.05 -2.32 -17.06
CA LEU A 196 30.00 -1.94 -18.48
C LEU A 196 29.14 -2.71 -19.52
N ALA A 197 28.33 -3.72 -19.18
CA ALA A 197 27.55 -4.46 -20.20
C ALA A 197 26.04 -4.14 -20.30
N GLY A 198 25.56 -2.99 -19.80
CA GLY A 198 24.11 -2.68 -19.83
C GLY A 198 23.76 -1.21 -19.65
N LEU A 199 24.42 -0.32 -20.39
CA LEU A 199 24.41 1.13 -20.15
C LEU A 199 23.26 1.92 -20.79
N ALA A 200 22.13 1.31 -21.20
CA ALA A 200 21.06 2.07 -21.87
C ALA A 200 19.61 1.85 -21.39
N GLU A 201 19.29 0.82 -20.60
CA GLU A 201 17.88 0.56 -20.22
C GLU A 201 17.56 0.75 -18.72
N LYS A 202 18.55 0.84 -17.84
CA LYS A 202 18.31 1.02 -16.39
C LYS A 202 18.71 2.43 -15.96
N GLY A 203 17.87 3.39 -16.35
CA GLY A 203 18.07 4.79 -16.00
C GLY A 203 18.00 5.06 -14.50
N VAL A 204 18.64 6.16 -14.08
CA VAL A 204 18.38 7.01 -12.90
C VAL A 204 17.43 6.36 -11.87
N GLY A 205 17.98 5.78 -10.80
CA GLY A 205 17.17 5.16 -9.74
C GLY A 205 16.04 6.06 -9.23
N VAL A 206 14.94 5.46 -8.75
CA VAL A 206 13.73 6.17 -8.29
C VAL A 206 14.08 7.30 -7.32
N GLY A 207 15.03 7.12 -6.41
CA GLY A 207 15.41 8.21 -5.51
C GLY A 207 16.29 9.30 -6.14
N LEU A 208 17.13 9.03 -7.15
CA LEU A 208 17.79 10.12 -7.89
C LEU A 208 16.76 10.95 -8.68
N PHE A 209 15.74 10.29 -9.24
CA PHE A 209 14.61 10.97 -9.88
C PHE A 209 13.78 11.79 -8.88
N VAL A 210 13.45 11.25 -7.71
CA VAL A 210 12.68 11.97 -6.68
C VAL A 210 13.48 13.13 -6.08
N VAL A 211 14.80 12.97 -5.89
CA VAL A 211 15.67 14.08 -5.49
C VAL A 211 15.60 15.19 -6.54
N LEU A 212 15.78 14.88 -7.83
CA LEU A 212 15.65 15.85 -8.91
C LEU A 212 14.26 16.51 -8.96
N LEU A 213 13.21 15.76 -8.63
CA LEU A 213 11.84 16.27 -8.58
C LEU A 213 11.65 17.25 -7.42
N LEU A 214 12.16 16.94 -6.23
CA LEU A 214 12.14 17.86 -5.09
C LEU A 214 12.98 19.12 -5.36
N TYR A 215 14.14 18.99 -6.01
CA TYR A 215 14.99 20.13 -6.39
C TYR A 215 14.40 21.04 -7.47
N ASN A 216 13.49 20.55 -8.31
CA ASN A 216 12.78 21.39 -9.31
C ASN A 216 11.47 21.99 -8.78
N VAL A 217 11.00 21.54 -7.61
CA VAL A 217 9.73 21.97 -6.98
C VAL A 217 9.97 22.93 -5.80
N LEU A 218 11.19 22.96 -5.24
CA LEU A 218 11.69 23.93 -4.25
C LEU A 218 12.46 25.08 -4.94
#